data_AF-A0A1V6E8H3-F1
#
_entry.id   AF-A0A1V6E8H3-F1
#
_cell.length_a   1.000
_cell.length_b   1.000
_cell.length_c   1.000
_cell.angle_alpha   90.00
_cell.angle_beta   90.00
_cell.angle_gamma   90.00
#
_symmetry.space_group_name_H-M   'P 1'
#
loop_
_entity.id
_entity.type
_entity.pdbx_description
1 polymer ?
#
loop_
_entity_poly.entity_id
_entity_poly.type
_entity_poly.pdbx_seq_one_letter_code
_entity_poly.pdbx_strand_id
1 'polypeptide(L)'
;MAIDSFIKKFRPYADKIAAQTGINAESILAQAGLETGWNEAPKGWNFFGIKTGKSWTGARVLIRTKEVLSSPNVSFPKVYSVKKRASDGKYLYDVDDWFRSYPSPAESFADWAAVVQRSFPGAWAVRGDKAKFAAALASGGYATGDGYADKLLSVLRSVEKRLGAPLTAAVEAVKGKALPLVAMLAAGGVLALFLLSGPSDLPAKAAKR
;
A
#
# COMPACT_ATOMS: atom_id res chain seq x y z
N MET A 1 -12.35 -14.43 7.54
CA MET A 1 -13.24 -14.26 6.37
C MET A 1 -12.47 -14.65 5.11
N ALA A 2 -13.12 -15.15 4.05
CA ALA A 2 -12.45 -15.38 2.76
C ALA A 2 -12.01 -14.05 2.13
N ILE A 3 -10.88 -14.06 1.41
CA ILE A 3 -10.31 -12.85 0.78
C ILE A 3 -11.32 -12.20 -0.20
N ASP A 4 -12.02 -13.02 -0.99
CA ASP A 4 -12.97 -12.53 -2.00
C ASP A 4 -14.15 -11.81 -1.33
N SER A 5 -14.63 -12.35 -0.20
CA SER A 5 -15.67 -11.72 0.61
C SER A 5 -15.17 -10.40 1.22
N PHE A 6 -13.91 -10.33 1.67
CA PHE A 6 -13.29 -9.08 2.14
C PHE A 6 -13.33 -8.01 1.05
N ILE A 7 -12.77 -8.36 -0.11
CA ILE A 7 -12.67 -7.46 -1.26
C ILE A 7 -14.06 -6.97 -1.64
N LYS A 8 -15.03 -7.88 -1.85
CA LYS A 8 -16.40 -7.51 -2.23
C LYS A 8 -17.07 -6.60 -1.20
N LYS A 9 -16.90 -6.89 0.09
CA LYS A 9 -17.51 -6.12 1.17
C LYS A 9 -16.96 -4.70 1.28
N PHE A 10 -15.64 -4.53 1.11
CA PHE A 10 -14.99 -3.23 1.32
C PHE A 10 -14.74 -2.43 0.04
N ARG A 11 -14.93 -3.04 -1.14
CA ARG A 11 -14.77 -2.40 -2.44
C ARG A 11 -15.50 -1.05 -2.57
N PRO A 12 -16.78 -0.90 -2.15
CA PRO A 12 -17.47 0.39 -2.27
C PRO A 12 -16.79 1.54 -1.50
N TYR A 13 -16.18 1.26 -0.35
CA TYR A 13 -15.45 2.27 0.41
C TYR A 13 -14.13 2.63 -0.28
N ALA A 14 -13.41 1.63 -0.78
CA ALA A 14 -12.18 1.85 -1.55
C ALA A 14 -12.42 2.64 -2.84
N ASP A 15 -13.48 2.33 -3.59
CA ASP A 15 -13.84 3.07 -4.81
C ASP A 15 -14.17 4.54 -4.52
N LYS A 16 -14.89 4.82 -3.42
CA LYS A 16 -15.19 6.19 -3.01
C LYS A 16 -13.92 6.99 -2.74
N ILE A 17 -12.97 6.41 -1.99
CA ILE A 17 -11.69 7.07 -1.72
C ILE A 17 -10.85 7.20 -3.01
N ALA A 18 -10.87 6.18 -3.87
CA ALA A 18 -10.16 6.22 -5.14
C ALA A 18 -10.66 7.36 -6.04
N ALA A 19 -11.98 7.56 -6.14
CA ALA A 19 -12.58 8.65 -6.89
C ALA A 19 -12.19 10.03 -6.34
N GLN A 20 -12.05 10.17 -5.02
CA GLN A 20 -11.72 11.44 -4.37
C GLN A 20 -10.23 11.79 -4.44
N THR A 21 -9.37 10.77 -4.41
CA THR A 21 -7.94 10.95 -4.17
C THR A 21 -7.07 10.56 -5.36
N GLY A 22 -7.54 9.67 -6.23
CA GLY A 22 -6.73 9.06 -7.28
C GLY A 22 -5.81 7.92 -6.79
N ILE A 23 -5.90 7.50 -5.53
CA ILE A 23 -5.29 6.25 -5.07
C ILE A 23 -6.09 5.08 -5.65
N ASN A 24 -5.43 4.10 -6.26
CA ASN A 24 -6.11 2.93 -6.83
C ASN A 24 -6.86 2.14 -5.75
N ALA A 25 -8.13 1.80 -5.99
CA ALA A 25 -8.96 1.05 -5.04
C ALA A 25 -8.33 -0.30 -4.64
N GLU A 26 -7.63 -0.96 -5.57
CA GLU A 26 -6.91 -2.20 -5.30
C GLU A 26 -5.76 -1.99 -4.31
N SER A 27 -5.04 -0.86 -4.39
CA SER A 27 -3.99 -0.52 -3.41
C SER A 27 -4.57 -0.28 -2.02
N ILE A 28 -5.74 0.34 -1.93
CA ILE A 28 -6.44 0.57 -0.65
C ILE A 28 -6.86 -0.76 -0.02
N LEU A 29 -7.49 -1.64 -0.81
CA LEU A 29 -7.92 -2.96 -0.35
C LEU A 29 -6.74 -3.86 0.00
N ALA A 30 -5.66 -3.80 -0.77
CA ALA A 30 -4.44 -4.54 -0.50
C ALA A 30 -3.82 -4.11 0.83
N GLN A 31 -3.73 -2.80 1.06
CA GLN A 31 -3.24 -2.26 2.33
C GLN A 31 -4.13 -2.70 3.50
N ALA A 32 -5.45 -2.51 3.41
CA ALA A 32 -6.39 -2.90 4.46
C ALA A 32 -6.33 -4.41 4.75
N GLY A 33 -6.24 -5.24 3.71
CA GLY A 33 -6.12 -6.69 3.84
C GLY A 33 -4.82 -7.12 4.49
N LEU A 34 -3.70 -6.50 4.12
CA LEU A 34 -2.38 -6.76 4.68
C LEU A 34 -2.33 -6.42 6.17
N GLU A 35 -2.82 -5.24 6.55
CA GLU A 35 -2.76 -4.74 7.94
C GLU A 35 -3.70 -5.51 8.88
N THR A 36 -4.87 -5.94 8.38
CA THR A 36 -5.87 -6.62 9.21
C THR A 36 -5.76 -8.15 9.18
N GLY A 37 -4.94 -8.71 8.30
CA GLY A 37 -5.00 -10.14 7.97
C GLY A 37 -6.36 -10.54 7.42
N TRP A 38 -7.00 -9.68 6.64
CA TRP A 38 -8.34 -9.85 6.05
C TRP A 38 -9.48 -9.97 7.10
N ASN A 39 -9.30 -9.40 8.29
CA ASN A 39 -10.34 -9.32 9.31
C ASN A 39 -11.39 -8.25 8.92
N GLU A 40 -12.67 -8.61 8.89
CA GLU A 40 -13.75 -7.68 8.55
C GLU A 40 -14.11 -6.67 9.64
N ALA A 41 -13.74 -6.94 10.88
CA ALA A 41 -14.05 -6.09 12.02
C ALA A 41 -12.80 -5.94 12.89
N PRO A 42 -11.73 -5.29 12.36
CA PRO A 42 -10.56 -5.00 13.18
C PRO A 42 -10.96 -4.12 14.37
N LYS A 43 -10.24 -4.25 15.48
CA LYS A 43 -10.55 -3.53 16.71
C LYS A 43 -10.60 -2.01 16.44
N GLY A 44 -11.68 -1.37 16.88
CA GLY A 44 -11.92 0.06 16.64
C GLY A 44 -12.13 0.44 15.17
N TRP A 45 -12.48 -0.51 14.31
CA TRP A 45 -12.63 -0.31 12.85
C TRP A 45 -11.39 0.27 12.17
N ASN A 46 -10.20 0.08 12.76
CA ASN A 46 -8.95 0.61 12.23
C ASN A 46 -8.32 -0.39 11.26
N PHE A 47 -8.65 -0.24 9.97
CA PHE A 47 -8.18 -1.16 8.92
C PHE A 47 -6.71 -0.98 8.54
N PHE A 48 -6.06 0.08 9.00
CA PHE A 48 -4.74 0.48 8.51
C PHE A 48 -3.68 0.62 9.60
N GLY A 49 -3.99 0.18 10.83
CA GLY A 49 -3.05 0.22 11.95
C GLY A 49 -2.64 1.64 12.36
N ILE A 50 -3.49 2.65 12.14
CA ILE A 50 -3.10 4.05 12.37
C ILE A 50 -3.07 4.33 13.87
N LYS A 51 -1.89 4.64 14.39
CA LYS A 51 -1.68 5.04 15.78
C LYS A 51 -2.26 6.44 16.07
N THR A 52 -2.55 6.70 17.34
CA THR A 52 -2.87 8.07 17.76
C THR A 52 -1.61 8.92 17.71
N GLY A 53 -1.60 9.93 16.84
CA GLY A 53 -0.57 10.98 16.88
C GLY A 53 -0.89 12.03 17.94
N LYS A 54 0.06 12.93 18.21
CA LYS A 54 -0.12 14.03 19.18
C LYS A 54 -1.33 14.93 18.88
N SER A 55 -1.72 15.05 17.61
CA SER A 55 -2.84 15.86 17.15
C SER A 55 -4.17 15.11 17.05
N TRP A 56 -4.21 13.81 17.37
CA TRP A 56 -5.45 13.03 17.29
C TRP A 56 -6.35 13.33 18.49
N THR A 57 -7.55 13.85 18.22
CA THR A 57 -8.57 14.18 19.23
C THR A 57 -9.79 13.26 19.18
N GLY A 58 -9.87 12.37 18.20
CA GLY A 58 -10.97 11.42 18.05
C GLY A 58 -10.89 10.22 19.00
N ALA A 59 -11.85 9.30 18.85
CA ALA A 59 -11.89 8.07 19.63
C ALA A 59 -10.61 7.25 19.44
N ARG A 60 -10.24 6.50 20.48
CA ARG A 60 -9.04 5.66 20.50
C ARG A 60 -9.33 4.33 21.17
N VAL A 61 -8.54 3.33 20.82
CA VAL A 61 -8.63 1.98 21.38
C VAL A 61 -7.24 1.44 21.69
N LEU A 62 -7.10 0.72 22.80
CA LEU A 62 -5.87 0.00 23.12
C LEU A 62 -5.79 -1.27 22.28
N ILE A 63 -4.69 -1.48 21.58
CA ILE A 63 -4.40 -2.71 20.83
C ILE A 63 -3.06 -3.24 21.28
N ARG A 64 -3.00 -4.55 21.54
CA ARG A 64 -1.75 -5.24 21.82
C ARG A 64 -0.95 -5.39 20.52
N THR A 65 0.25 -4.85 20.48
CA THR A 65 1.13 -4.80 19.30
C THR A 65 2.55 -5.21 19.66
N LYS A 66 3.36 -5.50 18.62
CA LYS A 66 4.80 -5.72 18.76
C LYS A 66 5.56 -4.62 18.05
N GLU A 67 6.45 -3.96 18.77
CA GLU A 67 7.23 -2.83 18.26
C GLU A 67 8.72 -3.14 18.29
N VAL A 68 9.47 -2.67 17.29
CA VAL A 68 10.93 -2.80 17.26
C VAL A 68 11.53 -1.41 17.43
N LEU A 69 12.09 -1.15 18.61
CA LEU A 69 12.58 0.18 18.99
C LEU A 69 14.06 0.14 19.35
N SER A 70 14.77 1.26 19.17
CA SER A 70 16.21 1.34 19.46
C SER A 70 16.51 1.53 20.96
N SER A 71 15.51 1.85 21.78
CA SER A 71 15.67 2.10 23.22
C SER A 71 14.88 1.06 24.03
N PRO A 72 15.38 0.61 25.20
CA PRO A 72 14.65 -0.25 26.14
C PRO A 72 13.71 0.53 27.09
N ASN A 73 13.72 1.87 27.05
CA ASN A 73 13.01 2.73 28.01
C ASN A 73 11.94 3.59 27.33
N VAL A 74 11.09 3.00 26.50
CA VAL A 74 9.96 3.70 25.87
C VAL A 74 8.70 3.47 26.68
N SER A 75 7.98 4.56 27.01
CA SER A 75 6.73 4.50 27.76
C SER A 75 5.57 4.06 26.87
N PHE A 76 4.81 3.08 27.33
CA PHE A 76 3.57 2.61 26.72
C PHE A 76 2.47 2.52 27.79
N PRO A 77 1.19 2.59 27.41
CA PRO A 77 0.06 2.33 28.31
C PRO A 77 0.22 1.05 29.14
N LYS A 78 0.74 -0.02 28.51
CA LYS A 78 1.10 -1.27 29.20
C LYS A 78 2.24 -1.97 28.47
N VAL A 79 3.21 -2.46 29.23
CA VAL A 79 4.34 -3.25 28.72
C VAL A 79 4.23 -4.68 29.25
N TYR A 80 4.17 -5.65 28.35
CA TYR A 80 4.16 -7.09 28.68
C TYR A 80 5.57 -7.67 28.67
N SER A 81 6.41 -7.27 27.70
CA SER A 81 7.82 -7.68 27.67
C SER A 81 8.66 -6.75 26.79
N VAL A 82 9.95 -6.66 27.12
CA VAL A 82 10.98 -6.01 26.30
C VAL A 82 12.14 -6.98 26.14
N LYS A 83 12.49 -7.35 24.90
CA LYS A 83 13.55 -8.32 24.59
C LYS A 83 14.56 -7.72 23.62
N LYS A 84 15.84 -7.74 23.96
CA LYS A 84 16.90 -7.33 23.03
C LYS A 84 17.03 -8.36 21.90
N ARG A 85 17.00 -7.90 20.66
CA ARG A 85 17.17 -8.70 19.45
C ARG A 85 18.66 -8.88 19.17
N ALA A 86 19.07 -10.12 18.95
CA ALA A 86 20.45 -10.44 18.57
C ALA A 86 20.80 -9.96 17.15
N SER A 87 19.80 -9.87 16.26
CA SER A 87 19.99 -9.54 14.84
C SER A 87 20.57 -8.14 14.58
N ASP A 88 20.14 -7.16 15.37
CA ASP A 88 20.32 -5.74 15.09
C ASP A 88 20.47 -4.88 16.37
N GLY A 89 20.55 -5.52 17.54
CA GLY A 89 20.70 -4.86 18.83
C GLY A 89 19.48 -4.05 19.30
N LYS A 90 18.41 -3.97 18.50
CA LYS A 90 17.14 -3.30 18.84
C LYS A 90 16.34 -4.09 19.87
N TYR A 91 15.27 -3.51 20.38
CA TYR A 91 14.40 -4.12 21.37
C TYR A 91 13.04 -4.43 20.76
N LEU A 92 12.62 -5.69 20.88
CA LEU A 92 11.27 -6.13 20.57
C LEU A 92 10.39 -5.94 21.80
N TYR A 93 9.41 -5.07 21.68
CA TYR A 93 8.38 -4.80 22.67
C TYR A 93 7.14 -5.64 22.38
N ASP A 94 6.47 -6.08 23.44
CA ASP A 94 5.09 -6.58 23.41
C ASP A 94 4.29 -5.68 24.37
N VAL A 95 3.40 -4.85 23.83
CA VAL A 95 2.81 -3.69 24.53
C VAL A 95 1.36 -3.49 24.13
N ASP A 96 0.57 -2.83 24.97
CA ASP A 96 -0.64 -2.15 24.51
C ASP A 96 -0.28 -0.72 24.11
N ASP A 97 -0.71 -0.30 22.91
CA ASP A 97 -0.53 1.06 22.39
C ASP A 97 -1.87 1.64 21.94
N TRP A 98 -1.95 2.97 21.82
CA TRP A 98 -3.15 3.67 21.40
C TRP A 98 -3.24 3.76 19.88
N PHE A 99 -4.32 3.21 19.35
CA PHE A 99 -4.70 3.31 17.94
C PHE A 99 -5.94 4.16 17.78
N ARG A 100 -6.06 4.83 16.64
CA ARG A 100 -7.30 5.53 16.28
C ARG A 100 -8.44 4.53 16.22
N SER A 101 -9.61 4.96 16.66
CA SER A 101 -10.85 4.20 16.55
C SER A 101 -11.84 5.00 15.73
N TYR A 102 -12.57 4.34 14.85
CA TYR A 102 -13.49 4.95 13.91
C TYR A 102 -14.92 4.44 14.12
N PRO A 103 -15.95 5.23 13.76
CA PRO A 103 -17.34 4.77 13.79
C PRO A 103 -17.63 3.69 12.74
N SER A 104 -16.99 3.74 11.57
CA SER A 104 -17.21 2.79 10.49
C SER A 104 -15.96 2.60 9.61
N PRO A 105 -16.00 1.62 8.68
CA PRO A 105 -14.96 1.48 7.65
C PRO A 105 -14.78 2.76 6.81
N ALA A 106 -15.86 3.52 6.55
CA ALA A 106 -15.77 4.72 5.71
C ALA A 106 -14.82 5.77 6.30
N GLU A 107 -14.92 6.06 7.61
CA GLU A 107 -14.04 7.02 8.27
C GLU A 107 -12.61 6.49 8.37
N SER A 108 -12.42 5.19 8.60
CA SER A 108 -11.08 4.60 8.63
C SER A 108 -10.36 4.73 7.29
N PHE A 109 -11.06 4.50 6.18
CA PHE A 109 -10.51 4.59 4.82
C PHE A 109 -10.21 6.05 4.44
N ALA A 110 -11.10 6.97 4.80
CA ALA A 110 -10.90 8.40 4.57
C ALA A 110 -9.70 8.96 5.35
N ASP A 111 -9.60 8.64 6.65
CA ASP A 111 -8.48 9.10 7.48
C ASP A 111 -7.14 8.50 7.04
N TRP A 112 -7.13 7.23 6.60
CA TRP A 112 -5.93 6.64 6.00
C TRP A 112 -5.46 7.41 4.77
N ALA A 113 -6.35 7.75 3.85
CA ALA A 113 -5.97 8.53 2.67
C ALA A 113 -5.43 9.92 3.06
N ALA A 114 -6.01 10.57 4.07
CA ALA A 114 -5.51 11.84 4.61
C ALA A 114 -4.13 11.69 5.27
N VAL A 115 -3.86 10.56 5.94
CA VAL A 115 -2.52 10.22 6.46
C VAL A 115 -1.53 10.05 5.32
N VAL A 116 -1.88 9.29 4.28
CA VAL A 116 -1.03 9.10 3.09
C VAL A 116 -0.68 10.44 2.45
N GLN A 117 -1.69 11.30 2.22
CA GLN A 117 -1.49 12.63 1.63
C GLN A 117 -0.52 13.50 2.44
N ARG A 118 -0.71 13.57 3.76
CA ARG A 118 0.05 14.49 4.63
C ARG A 118 1.45 13.97 4.96
N SER A 119 1.59 12.67 5.18
CA SER A 119 2.80 12.09 5.75
C SER A 119 3.67 11.35 4.74
N PHE A 120 3.14 11.04 3.56
CA PHE A 120 3.85 10.28 2.52
C PHE A 120 3.75 10.99 1.16
N PRO A 121 4.27 12.23 1.03
CA PRO A 121 4.12 13.03 -0.18
C PRO A 121 4.71 12.37 -1.43
N GLY A 122 5.78 11.58 -1.28
CA GLY A 122 6.35 10.79 -2.39
C GLY A 122 5.37 9.74 -2.92
N ALA A 123 4.70 9.00 -2.02
CA ALA A 123 3.65 8.05 -2.39
C ALA A 123 2.44 8.78 -2.98
N TRP A 124 2.05 9.90 -2.39
CA TRP A 124 0.94 10.73 -2.90
C TRP A 124 1.19 11.22 -4.33
N ALA A 125 2.41 11.65 -4.66
CA ALA A 125 2.75 12.12 -6.00
C ALA A 125 2.55 11.05 -7.09
N VAL A 126 2.74 9.77 -6.74
CA VAL A 126 2.66 8.64 -7.68
C VAL A 126 1.44 7.74 -7.45
N ARG A 127 0.46 8.18 -6.67
CA ARG A 127 -0.71 7.38 -6.21
C ARG A 127 -1.54 6.67 -7.30
N GLY A 128 -1.50 7.19 -8.52
CA GLY A 128 -2.15 6.57 -9.68
C GLY A 128 -1.40 5.36 -10.24
N ASP A 129 -0.12 5.20 -9.92
CA ASP A 129 0.73 4.07 -10.31
C ASP A 129 0.91 3.14 -9.12
N LYS A 130 0.23 2.00 -9.16
CA LYS A 130 0.17 1.02 -8.06
C LYS A 130 1.55 0.52 -7.61
N ALA A 131 2.47 0.29 -8.55
CA ALA A 131 3.80 -0.23 -8.25
C ALA A 131 4.65 0.85 -7.58
N LYS A 132 4.68 2.04 -8.17
CA LYS A 132 5.42 3.18 -7.61
C LYS A 132 4.83 3.62 -6.27
N PHE A 133 3.51 3.57 -6.11
CA PHE A 133 2.83 3.87 -4.85
C PHE A 133 3.29 2.93 -3.73
N ALA A 134 3.26 1.62 -3.94
CA ALA A 134 3.70 0.65 -2.94
C ALA A 134 5.18 0.83 -2.56
N ALA A 135 6.04 1.04 -3.56
CA ALA A 135 7.47 1.30 -3.34
C ALA A 135 7.70 2.60 -2.55
N ALA A 136 7.02 3.69 -2.93
CA ALA A 136 7.15 4.99 -2.28
C ALA A 136 6.56 5.03 -0.86
N LEU A 137 5.49 4.26 -0.62
CA LEU A 137 4.89 4.12 0.72
C LEU A 137 5.86 3.38 1.67
N ALA A 138 6.50 2.33 1.16
CA ALA A 138 7.52 1.58 1.89
C ALA A 138 8.76 2.44 2.18
N SER A 139 9.31 3.12 1.18
CA SER A 139 10.50 3.98 1.35
C SER A 139 10.22 5.19 2.24
N GLY A 140 8.96 5.66 2.28
CA GLY A 140 8.50 6.68 3.21
C GLY A 140 8.36 6.22 4.66
N GLY A 141 8.60 4.93 4.95
CA GLY A 141 8.63 4.40 6.31
C GLY A 141 7.25 4.08 6.89
N TYR A 142 6.25 3.78 6.04
CA TYR A 142 4.90 3.41 6.53
C TYR A 142 4.95 2.17 7.43
N ALA A 143 5.80 1.20 7.08
CA ALA A 143 6.08 0.04 7.91
C ALA A 143 7.59 -0.24 7.96
N THR A 144 8.08 -0.70 9.11
CA THR A 144 9.50 -0.90 9.39
C THR A 144 10.00 -2.33 9.13
N GLY A 145 9.16 -3.20 8.58
CA GLY A 145 9.51 -4.60 8.33
C GLY A 145 10.25 -4.80 7.01
N ASP A 146 11.28 -5.64 7.02
CA ASP A 146 11.99 -6.03 5.80
C ASP A 146 11.01 -6.61 4.75
N GLY A 147 11.20 -6.21 3.50
CA GLY A 147 10.37 -6.66 2.36
C GLY A 147 8.92 -6.16 2.36
N TYR A 148 8.60 -5.09 3.10
CA TYR A 148 7.22 -4.57 3.15
C TYR A 148 6.68 -4.19 1.76
N ALA A 149 7.48 -3.55 0.91
CA ALA A 149 7.10 -3.22 -0.47
C ALA A 149 6.69 -4.48 -1.25
N ASP A 150 7.50 -5.54 -1.18
CA ASP A 150 7.26 -6.80 -1.88
C ASP A 150 6.01 -7.51 -1.37
N LYS A 151 5.80 -7.49 -0.04
CA LYS A 151 4.58 -8.02 0.58
C LYS A 151 3.34 -7.29 0.09
N LEU A 152 3.38 -5.95 0.09
CA LEU A 152 2.26 -5.13 -0.38
C LEU A 152 1.98 -5.38 -1.87
N LEU A 153 3.01 -5.44 -2.72
CA LEU A 153 2.86 -5.78 -4.14
C LEU A 153 2.29 -7.18 -4.36
N SER A 154 2.71 -8.16 -3.55
CA SER A 154 2.17 -9.52 -3.60
C SER A 154 0.68 -9.57 -3.24
N VAL A 155 0.30 -8.86 -2.18
CA VAL A 155 -1.11 -8.74 -1.77
C VAL A 155 -1.92 -8.00 -2.84
N LEU A 156 -1.38 -6.94 -3.42
CA LEU A 156 -2.02 -6.18 -4.50
C LEU A 156 -2.31 -7.05 -5.72
N ARG A 157 -1.34 -7.84 -6.20
CA ARG A 157 -1.58 -8.80 -7.29
C ARG A 157 -2.66 -9.82 -6.95
N SER A 158 -2.72 -10.26 -5.68
CA SER A 158 -3.76 -11.17 -5.21
C SER A 158 -5.16 -10.55 -5.28
N VAL A 159 -5.27 -9.25 -4.95
CA VAL A 159 -6.51 -8.46 -5.05
C VAL A 159 -6.91 -8.27 -6.51
N GLU A 160 -5.98 -7.85 -7.37
CA GLU A 160 -6.25 -7.61 -8.80
C GLU A 160 -6.72 -8.88 -9.51
N LYS A 161 -6.06 -10.02 -9.24
CA LYS A 161 -6.47 -11.32 -9.77
C LYS A 161 -7.93 -11.65 -9.42
N ARG A 162 -8.36 -11.33 -8.20
CA ARG A 162 -9.73 -11.58 -7.72
C ARG A 162 -10.77 -10.62 -8.27
N LEU A 163 -10.33 -9.42 -8.65
CA LEU A 163 -11.16 -8.40 -9.27
C LEU A 163 -11.18 -8.48 -10.80
N GLY A 164 -10.36 -9.34 -11.41
CA GLY A 164 -10.14 -9.32 -12.86
C GLY A 164 -9.53 -8.00 -13.35
N ALA A 165 -8.85 -7.27 -12.47
CA ALA A 165 -8.21 -6.00 -12.79
C ALA A 165 -6.83 -6.23 -13.45
N PRO A 166 -6.30 -5.24 -14.21
CA PRO A 166 -4.94 -5.33 -14.73
C PRO A 166 -3.96 -5.55 -13.59
N LEU A 167 -3.16 -6.61 -13.68
CA LEU A 167 -2.16 -6.93 -12.67
C LEU A 167 -1.09 -5.82 -12.66
N THR A 168 -0.86 -5.19 -11.50
CA THR A 168 0.22 -4.26 -11.25
C THR A 168 1.51 -4.92 -11.70
N ALA A 169 2.18 -4.27 -12.65
CA ALA A 169 3.25 -4.79 -13.48
C ALA A 169 3.94 -6.04 -12.91
N ALA A 170 3.90 -7.13 -13.69
CA ALA A 170 4.83 -8.21 -13.53
C ALA A 170 6.26 -7.68 -13.77
N VAL A 171 6.91 -7.20 -12.70
CA VAL A 171 8.37 -7.03 -12.70
C VAL A 171 8.95 -8.43 -12.52
N GLU A 172 8.96 -9.15 -13.63
CA GLU A 172 9.70 -10.35 -14.05
C GLU A 172 9.00 -10.66 -15.41
N ALA A 173 9.46 -10.24 -16.59
CA ALA A 173 10.83 -10.34 -17.08
C ALA A 173 11.57 -11.43 -16.31
N VAL A 174 10.95 -12.62 -16.31
CA VAL A 174 11.53 -13.88 -15.85
C VAL A 174 12.98 -13.87 -16.28
N LYS A 175 13.91 -13.76 -15.32
CA LYS A 175 15.35 -14.03 -15.47
C LYS A 175 15.80 -14.24 -16.92
N GLY A 176 15.90 -13.17 -17.70
CA GLY A 176 16.48 -13.21 -19.05
C GLY A 176 15.78 -14.05 -20.14
N LYS A 177 14.45 -14.24 -20.14
CA LYS A 177 13.74 -14.68 -21.36
C LYS A 177 12.52 -13.81 -21.63
N ALA A 178 12.59 -13.05 -22.73
CA ALA A 178 11.43 -12.43 -23.34
C ALA A 178 10.37 -13.50 -23.63
N LEU A 179 9.15 -13.28 -23.17
CA LEU A 179 7.98 -14.06 -23.59
C LEU A 179 7.23 -13.26 -24.67
N PRO A 180 6.65 -13.96 -25.67
CA PRO A 180 6.10 -13.32 -26.85
C PRO A 180 4.83 -12.56 -26.48
N LEU A 181 4.66 -11.41 -27.14
CA LEU A 181 3.46 -10.59 -27.11
C LEU A 181 2.28 -11.40 -27.69
N VAL A 182 1.40 -11.93 -26.85
CA VAL A 182 0.12 -12.48 -27.29
C VAL A 182 -1.03 -11.77 -26.57
N ALA A 183 -1.62 -10.84 -27.33
CA ALA A 183 -3.02 -10.41 -27.35
C ALA A 183 -3.80 -10.25 -26.03
N MET A 184 -4.06 -8.99 -25.68
CA MET A 184 -5.37 -8.59 -25.15
C MET A 184 -5.97 -7.49 -26.03
N LEU A 185 -6.68 -7.93 -27.08
CA LEU A 185 -7.71 -7.15 -27.75
C LEU A 185 -9.03 -7.53 -27.09
N ALA A 186 -9.59 -6.63 -26.28
CA ALA A 186 -11.03 -6.51 -26.02
C ALA A 186 -11.31 -5.34 -25.06
N ALA A 187 -11.47 -4.13 -25.62
CA ALA A 187 -12.54 -3.18 -25.30
C ALA A 187 -12.23 -1.81 -25.92
N GLY A 188 -12.79 -1.56 -27.11
CA GLY A 188 -13.25 -0.25 -27.57
C GLY A 188 -12.22 0.87 -27.76
N GLY A 189 -11.79 1.06 -29.01
CA GLY A 189 -11.14 2.32 -29.42
C GLY A 189 -10.44 2.19 -30.76
N VAL A 190 -11.15 2.50 -31.83
CA VAL A 190 -10.59 2.67 -33.19
C VAL A 190 -9.40 3.62 -33.13
N LEU A 191 -8.22 3.20 -33.59
CA LEU A 191 -7.30 4.14 -34.22
C LEU A 191 -6.47 3.48 -35.32
N ALA A 192 -6.45 4.20 -36.44
CA ALA A 192 -6.05 3.79 -37.76
C ALA A 192 -4.63 3.18 -37.87
N LEU A 193 -4.60 2.14 -38.69
CA LEU A 193 -3.45 1.55 -39.36
C LEU A 193 -2.79 2.59 -40.28
N PHE A 194 -1.51 2.89 -40.08
CA PHE A 194 -0.61 3.34 -41.15
C PHE A 194 0.72 2.62 -41.00
N LEU A 195 1.07 1.83 -42.02
CA LEU A 195 2.30 1.06 -42.13
C LEU A 195 3.29 1.77 -43.07
N LEU A 196 4.58 1.55 -42.77
CA LEU A 196 5.79 1.65 -43.62
C LEU A 196 6.25 3.09 -43.96
N SER A 197 7.49 3.51 -43.68
CA SER A 197 8.77 2.89 -44.08
C SER A 197 9.94 3.48 -43.26
N GLY A 198 10.99 2.70 -42.94
CA GLY A 198 12.19 3.16 -42.23
C GLY A 198 13.23 3.88 -43.12
N PRO A 199 14.54 3.76 -42.84
CA PRO A 199 15.30 4.36 -41.73
C PRO A 199 16.46 5.24 -42.27
N SER A 200 16.96 6.23 -41.52
CA SER A 200 18.39 6.66 -41.54
C SER A 200 18.66 7.91 -40.68
N ASP A 201 19.80 7.84 -39.98
CA ASP A 201 20.75 8.91 -39.64
C ASP A 201 20.43 9.96 -38.56
N LEU A 202 21.20 9.81 -37.46
CA LEU A 202 21.67 10.89 -36.60
C LEU A 202 22.43 11.95 -37.44
N PRO A 203 22.39 13.22 -37.02
CA PRO A 203 23.64 13.75 -36.49
C PRO A 203 23.49 14.61 -35.23
N ALA A 204 24.60 14.66 -34.50
CA ALA A 204 24.85 15.51 -33.35
C ALA A 204 24.63 17.01 -33.63
N LYS A 205 24.18 17.74 -32.61
CA LYS A 205 24.64 19.12 -32.40
C LYS A 205 24.58 19.52 -30.93
N ALA A 206 25.64 20.23 -30.56
CA ALA A 206 25.98 20.66 -29.23
C ALA A 206 25.36 22.01 -28.87
N ALA A 207 25.23 22.19 -27.55
CA ALA A 207 25.57 23.39 -26.76
C ALA A 207 24.61 24.60 -26.66
N LYS A 208 24.69 25.18 -25.44
CA LYS A 208 24.40 26.55 -24.96
C LYS A 208 22.92 26.84 -24.62
N ARG A 209 22.57 27.33 -23.42
CA ARG A 209 23.29 28.00 -22.32
C ARG A 209 22.67 27.61 -20.99
#